data_AF-A0A526RWU1-F1
#
_entry.id   AF-A0A526RWU1-F1
#
_cell.length_a   1.000
_cell.length_b   1.000
_cell.length_c   1.000
_cell.angle_alpha   90.00
_cell.angle_beta   90.00
_cell.angle_gamma   90.00
#
_symmetry.space_group_name_H-M   'P 1'
#
loop_
_entity.id
_entity.type
_entity.pdbx_description
1 polymer ?
#
loop_
_entity_poly.entity_id
_entity_poly.type
_entity_poly.pdbx_seq_one_letter_code
_entity_poly.pdbx_strand_id
1 'polypeptide(L)' 'MELAHQEAEQDPWAGRKQIAGVGGLDLAYVEVAGSEPPLLLVHGFTDT' A
#
# COMPACT_ATOMS: atom_id res chain seq x y z
N MET A 1 13.72 -18.91 1.58
CA MET A 1 13.02 -18.72 2.87
C MET A 1 12.65 -17.26 3.11
N GLU A 2 13.45 -16.28 2.65
CA GLU A 2 13.14 -14.84 2.69
C GLU A 2 11.79 -14.45 2.04
N LEU A 3 11.51 -14.97 0.84
CA LEU A 3 10.30 -14.62 0.06
C LEU A 3 9.00 -14.98 0.78
N ALA A 4 8.97 -16.14 1.45
CA ALA A 4 7.79 -16.60 2.19
C ALA A 4 7.55 -15.79 3.47
N HIS A 5 8.57 -15.12 4.01
CA HIS A 5 8.43 -14.24 5.17
C HIS A 5 7.88 -12.87 4.77
N GLN A 6 8.32 -12.33 3.63
CA GLN A 6 7.82 -11.07 3.06
C GLN A 6 6.34 -11.16 2.64
N GLU A 7 5.92 -12.28 2.05
CA GLU A 7 4.51 -12.53 1.74
C GLU A 7 3.63 -12.55 3.00
N ALA A 8 4.13 -13.15 4.10
CA ALA A 8 3.40 -13.23 5.36
C ALA A 8 3.28 -11.87 6.10
N GLU A 9 4.26 -10.97 5.96
CA GLU A 9 4.20 -9.62 6.55
C GLU A 9 3.31 -8.64 5.76
N GLN A 10 3.19 -8.85 4.45
CA GLN A 10 2.32 -8.05 3.57
C GLN A 10 0.85 -8.51 3.60
N ASP A 11 0.57 -9.72 4.10
CA ASP A 11 -0.77 -10.34 4.10
C ASP A 11 -1.87 -9.47 4.73
N PRO A 12 -1.62 -8.77 5.86
CA PRO A 12 -2.61 -7.84 6.43
C PRO A 12 -2.90 -6.62 5.55
N TRP A 13 -1.94 -6.23 4.70
CA TRP A 13 -2.05 -5.08 3.78
C TRP A 13 -2.63 -5.49 2.44
N ALA A 14 -2.31 -6.69 1.93
CA ALA A 14 -2.79 -7.19 0.65
C ALA A 14 -4.33 -7.15 0.55
N GLY A 15 -5.04 -7.53 1.63
CA GLY A 15 -6.50 -7.45 1.69
C GLY A 15 -7.09 -6.03 1.80
N ARG A 16 -6.25 -5.00 1.93
CA ARG A 16 -6.66 -3.58 2.10
C ARG A 16 -6.18 -2.68 0.95
N LYS A 17 -5.34 -3.19 0.05
CA LYS A 17 -4.84 -2.42 -1.09
C LYS A 17 -5.99 -2.11 -2.06
N GLN A 18 -6.09 -0.85 -2.41
CA GLN A 18 -6.93 -0.34 -3.49
C GLN A 18 -6.02 0.03 -4.66
N ILE A 19 -6.57 0.00 -5.88
CA ILE A 19 -5.86 0.37 -7.11
C ILE A 19 -6.53 1.58 -7.73
N ALA A 20 -5.75 2.63 -8.00
CA ALA A 20 -6.18 3.79 -8.77
C ALA A 20 -5.43 3.85 -10.10
N GLY A 21 -6.14 4.08 -11.20
CA GLY A 21 -5.53 4.35 -12.51
C GLY A 21 -5.05 5.80 -12.59
N VAL A 22 -3.74 6.00 -12.76
CA VAL A 22 -3.10 7.33 -12.83
C VAL A 22 -2.14 7.37 -14.02
N GLY A 23 -2.42 8.24 -15.00
CA GLY A 23 -1.53 8.43 -16.16
C GLY A 23 -1.29 7.17 -17.00
N GLY A 24 -2.24 6.22 -17.00
CA GLY A 24 -2.09 4.93 -17.69
C GLY A 24 -1.33 3.86 -16.92
N LEU A 25 -1.04 4.10 -15.63
CA LEU A 25 -0.42 3.14 -14.71
C LEU A 25 -1.37 2.85 -13.54
N ASP A 26 -1.22 1.67 -12.94
CA ASP A 26 -1.93 1.28 -11.73
C ASP A 26 -1.12 1.66 -10.48
N LEU A 27 -1.69 2.51 -9.63
CA LEU A 27 -1.14 2.90 -8.34
C LEU A 27 -1.83 2.10 -7.22
N ALA A 28 -1.08 1.27 -6.51
CA ALA A 28 -1.55 0.62 -5.28
C ALA A 28 -1.43 1.57 -4.09
N TYR A 29 -2.49 1.70 -3.31
CA TYR A 29 -2.51 2.47 -2.07
C TYR A 29 -3.40 1.80 -1.02
N VAL A 30 -3.31 2.26 0.22
CA VAL A 30 -4.20 1.82 1.29
C VAL A 30 -4.86 3.05 1.86
N GLU A 31 -6.19 3.00 1.91
CA GLU A 31 -6.98 4.02 2.58
C GLU A 31 -7.38 3.52 3.98
N VAL A 32 -7.11 4.35 4.98
CA VAL A 32 -7.55 4.11 6.36
C VAL A 32 -8.54 5.21 6.70
N ALA A 33 -9.74 4.82 7.12
CA ALA A 33 -10.78 5.78 7.49
C ALA A 33 -10.27 6.74 8.58
N GLY A 34 -10.46 8.05 8.38
CA GLY A 34 -9.96 9.09 9.27
C GLY A 34 -10.78 10.38 9.17
N SER A 35 -10.38 11.37 9.95
CA SER A 35 -10.99 12.71 9.97
C SER A 35 -10.17 13.71 9.14
N GLU A 36 -10.80 14.79 8.68
CA GLU A 36 -10.09 15.87 7.98
C GLU A 36 -9.15 16.65 8.92
N PRO A 37 -7.99 17.16 8.42
CA PRO A 37 -7.49 17.03 7.05
C PRO A 37 -6.80 15.67 6.78
N PRO A 38 -6.73 15.22 5.51
CA PRO A 38 -6.10 13.95 5.18
C PRO A 38 -4.58 13.99 5.39
N LEU A 39 -4.02 12.86 5.85
CA LEU A 39 -2.58 12.62 5.93
C LEU A 39 -2.14 11.68 4.80
N LEU A 40 -1.15 12.10 4.01
CA LEU A 40 -0.55 11.27 2.96
C LEU A 40 0.83 10.78 3.42
N LEU A 41 1.00 9.46 3.49
CA LEU A 41 2.29 8.82 3.74
C LEU A 41 2.85 8.30 2.42
N VAL A 42 4.11 8.64 2.14
CA VAL A 42 4.83 8.19 0.94
C VAL A 42 6.08 7.48 1.43
N HIS A 43 6.23 6.21 1.04
CA HIS A 43 7.39 5.41 1.41
C HIS A 43 8.62 5.76 0.57
N GLY A 44 9.79 5.34 1.03
CA GLY A 44 11.07 5.53 0.35
C GLY A 44 11.38 4.43 -0.66
N PHE A 45 12.61 4.46 -1.17
CA PHE A 45 13.13 3.46 -2.09
C PHE A 45 13.27 2.09 -1.37
N THR A 46 12.82 1.01 -2.01
CA THR A 46 12.78 -0.40 -1.56
C THR A 46 11.67 -0.81 -0.57
N ASP A 47 10.93 0.13 0.00
CA ASP A 47 9.77 -0.17 0.87
C ASP A 47 8.45 -0.23 0.05
N THR A 48 7.46 -0.99 0.51
CA THR A 48 6.06 -0.97 0.04
C THR A 48 5.08 -1.52 1.06
#